data_AF-A0A951WUB6-F1
#
_entry.id   AF-A0A951WUB6-F1
#
_cell.length_a   1.000
_cell.length_b   1.000
_cell.length_c   1.000
_cell.angle_alpha   90.00
_cell.angle_beta   90.00
_cell.angle_gamma   90.00
#
_symmetry.space_group_name_H-M   'P 1'
#
loop_
_entity.id
_entity.type
_entity.pdbx_description
1 polymer ?
#
loop_
_entity_poly.entity_id
_entity_poly.type
_entity_poly.pdbx_seq_one_letter_code
_entity_poly.pdbx_strand_id
1 'polypeptide(L)'
;MVDRQLISQLQSINASQRREAIIALGRTKDREAIPHLSRVVEIDPDETLRELARKAAIYIDKHAPVVNVKPFKMPWDDLEEDEEELESSADAGHSSIVDDPVLASYTPPSQEDITAQQDLEWAERYIERAWQAHYTNDRAGAESNLRKAFEKSAAIAENQAAREAAGKIMNMNPDRAVAALLKPRTQRRPASMSKKPGTSSKGAPAVRKTGVAAAVLEGRTGKTVDEIEDGSAGRALLDLFIYFVIAFVIGFAVIYLLAQFLNDRYDLNSPAVANDPSVQALRPILEAASGEQGVVSVAGYAAAAAGSNVLGFLITSFVTHVVAVTLLGGNGTMPRLIRKTFLYYALVNPVLVILIIIAAFLAALIDFVQILTLAIGLLSVGAVLFLAWRISVAYRFDIGRGCVTMILTVIGYVCLGAALVFILVALGVGPFTQLAQAFG
;
A
#
# COMPACT_ATOMS: atom_id res chain seq x y z
N MET A 1 -22.23 21.45 -10.44
CA MET A 1 -22.25 22.75 -11.13
C MET A 1 -20.92 23.43 -10.89
N VAL A 2 -20.18 23.69 -11.97
CA VAL A 2 -18.83 24.26 -11.88
C VAL A 2 -18.89 25.72 -11.45
N ASP A 3 -18.03 26.10 -10.52
CA ASP A 3 -17.88 27.48 -10.08
C ASP A 3 -17.32 28.35 -11.22
N ARG A 4 -18.13 29.31 -11.69
CA ARG A 4 -17.77 30.23 -12.77
C ARG A 4 -16.55 31.08 -12.43
N GLN A 5 -16.32 31.35 -11.15
CA GLN A 5 -15.14 32.10 -10.71
C GLN A 5 -13.86 31.32 -11.02
N LEU A 6 -13.84 30.01 -10.78
CA LEU A 6 -12.69 29.16 -11.09
C LEU A 6 -12.42 29.08 -12.59
N ILE A 7 -13.48 29.02 -13.42
CA ILE A 7 -13.34 29.06 -14.88
C ILE A 7 -12.71 30.39 -15.33
N SER A 8 -13.11 31.52 -14.75
CA SER A 8 -12.52 32.82 -15.08
C SER A 8 -11.05 32.92 -14.67
N GLN A 9 -10.66 32.29 -13.55
CA GLN A 9 -9.27 32.27 -13.07
C GLN A 9 -8.34 31.45 -13.97
N LEU A 10 -8.85 30.45 -14.71
CA LEU A 10 -8.06 29.74 -15.73
C LEU A 10 -7.57 30.66 -16.86
N GLN A 11 -8.19 31.83 -17.05
CA GLN A 11 -7.78 32.81 -18.04
C GLN A 11 -6.90 33.94 -17.45
N SER A 12 -6.53 33.84 -16.17
CA SER A 12 -5.68 34.85 -15.53
C SER A 12 -4.30 34.91 -16.19
N ILE A 13 -3.77 36.12 -16.33
CA ILE A 13 -2.39 36.36 -16.79
C ILE A 13 -1.38 35.71 -15.82
N ASN A 14 -1.71 35.65 -14.52
CA ASN A 14 -0.83 35.11 -13.50
C ASN A 14 -0.88 33.58 -13.48
N ALA A 15 0.26 32.94 -13.77
CA ALA A 15 0.41 31.48 -13.78
C ALA A 15 0.05 30.83 -12.44
N SER A 16 0.34 31.49 -11.31
CA SER A 16 0.00 30.99 -9.98
C SER A 16 -1.52 30.89 -9.77
N GLN A 17 -2.29 31.87 -10.26
CA GLN A 17 -3.75 31.86 -10.15
C GLN A 17 -4.37 30.78 -11.05
N ARG A 18 -3.83 30.59 -12.27
CA ARG A 18 -4.25 29.49 -13.14
C ARG A 18 -3.99 28.13 -12.49
N ARG A 19 -2.83 27.97 -11.85
CA ARG A 19 -2.46 26.76 -11.11
C ARG A 19 -3.45 26.43 -10.00
N GLU A 20 -3.79 27.41 -9.17
CA GLU A 20 -4.75 27.24 -8.08
C GLU A 20 -6.13 26.87 -8.61
N ALA A 21 -6.59 27.51 -9.69
CA ALA A 21 -7.85 27.19 -10.34
C ALA A 21 -7.89 25.75 -10.90
N ILE A 22 -6.81 25.28 -11.54
CA ILE A 22 -6.69 23.89 -12.02
C ILE A 22 -6.83 22.89 -10.87
N ILE A 23 -6.14 23.14 -9.75
CA ILE A 23 -6.19 22.27 -8.57
C ILE A 23 -7.58 22.29 -7.94
N ALA A 24 -8.18 23.48 -7.80
CA ALA A 24 -9.51 23.64 -7.23
C ALA A 24 -10.55 22.89 -8.07
N LEU A 25 -10.53 23.06 -9.41
CA LEU A 25 -11.41 22.33 -10.33
C LEU A 25 -11.23 20.82 -10.22
N GLY A 26 -9.98 20.33 -10.19
CA GLY A 26 -9.69 18.90 -9.97
C GLY A 26 -10.28 18.33 -8.69
N ARG A 27 -10.31 19.12 -7.61
CA ARG A 27 -10.88 18.72 -6.31
C ARG A 27 -12.41 18.67 -6.30
N THR A 28 -13.08 19.48 -7.14
CA THR A 28 -14.56 19.47 -7.21
C THR A 28 -15.10 18.15 -7.76
N LYS A 29 -14.32 17.42 -8.56
CA LYS A 29 -14.75 16.20 -9.27
C LYS A 29 -15.98 16.42 -10.15
N ASP A 30 -16.20 17.66 -10.59
CA ASP A 30 -17.32 17.98 -11.46
C ASP A 30 -16.96 17.70 -12.92
N ARG A 31 -17.75 16.85 -13.58
CA ARG A 31 -17.51 16.42 -14.96
C ARG A 31 -17.64 17.57 -15.96
N GLU A 32 -18.44 18.58 -15.64
CA GLU A 32 -18.58 19.82 -16.41
C GLU A 32 -17.26 20.62 -16.49
N ALA A 33 -16.28 20.37 -15.60
CA ALA A 33 -14.99 21.07 -15.63
C ALA A 33 -14.01 20.52 -16.69
N ILE A 34 -14.24 19.30 -17.21
CA ILE A 34 -13.31 18.63 -18.13
C ILE A 34 -13.06 19.46 -19.41
N PRO A 35 -14.07 19.99 -20.13
CA PRO A 35 -13.82 20.77 -21.34
C PRO A 35 -12.96 22.02 -21.10
N HIS A 36 -13.11 22.65 -19.93
CA HIS A 36 -12.32 23.82 -19.56
C HIS A 36 -10.85 23.44 -19.28
N LEU A 37 -10.62 22.33 -18.58
CA LEU A 37 -9.26 21.82 -18.34
C LEU A 37 -8.58 21.35 -19.63
N SER A 38 -9.29 20.69 -20.54
CA SER A 38 -8.75 20.28 -21.84
C SER A 38 -8.28 21.48 -22.67
N ARG A 39 -9.04 22.59 -22.66
CA ARG A 39 -8.62 23.83 -23.33
C ARG A 39 -7.32 24.41 -22.76
N VAL A 40 -7.10 24.28 -21.46
CA VAL A 40 -5.82 24.70 -20.81
C VAL A 40 -4.67 23.80 -21.28
N VAL A 41 -4.89 22.49 -21.45
CA VAL A 41 -3.87 21.57 -21.98
C VAL A 41 -3.44 21.97 -23.40
N GLU A 42 -4.34 22.54 -24.21
CA GLU A 42 -4.02 22.93 -25.58
C GLU A 42 -3.35 24.30 -25.68
N ILE A 43 -3.85 25.28 -24.92
CA ILE A 43 -3.57 26.70 -25.16
C ILE A 43 -2.61 27.33 -24.13
N ASP A 44 -2.45 26.76 -22.93
CA ASP A 44 -1.61 27.40 -21.89
C ASP A 44 -0.13 27.42 -22.31
N PRO A 45 0.55 28.59 -22.23
CA PRO A 45 1.96 28.69 -22.57
C PRO A 45 2.89 27.94 -21.59
N ASP A 46 2.44 27.64 -20.37
CA ASP A 46 3.24 26.95 -19.36
C ASP A 46 3.03 25.43 -19.42
N GLU A 47 4.07 24.71 -19.83
CA GLU A 47 4.08 23.23 -19.91
C GLU A 47 3.69 22.55 -18.59
N THR A 48 4.08 23.13 -17.45
CA THR A 48 3.78 22.55 -16.15
C THR A 48 2.29 22.64 -15.81
N LEU A 49 1.63 23.71 -16.26
CA LEU A 49 0.18 23.88 -16.11
C LEU A 49 -0.60 22.99 -17.07
N ARG A 50 -0.09 22.76 -18.30
CA ARG A 50 -0.67 21.78 -19.24
C ARG A 50 -0.70 20.38 -18.65
N GLU A 51 0.42 19.93 -18.08
CA GLU A 51 0.50 18.60 -17.47
C GLU A 51 -0.37 18.50 -16.20
N LEU A 52 -0.45 19.57 -15.41
CA LEU A 52 -1.33 19.63 -14.24
C LEU A 52 -2.81 19.55 -14.63
N ALA A 53 -3.22 20.28 -15.67
CA ALA A 53 -4.59 20.26 -16.19
C ALA A 53 -4.96 18.88 -16.76
N ARG A 54 -4.03 18.22 -17.48
CA ARG A 54 -4.19 16.84 -17.96
C ARG A 54 -4.45 15.87 -16.80
N LYS A 55 -3.64 15.95 -15.74
CA LYS A 55 -3.82 15.11 -14.53
C LYS A 55 -5.14 15.38 -13.83
N ALA A 56 -5.54 16.65 -13.71
CA ALA A 56 -6.81 17.03 -13.09
C ALA A 56 -8.00 16.48 -13.90
N ALA A 57 -7.99 16.61 -15.23
CA ALA A 57 -9.05 16.07 -16.09
C ALA A 57 -9.19 14.55 -15.96
N ILE A 58 -8.09 13.81 -15.97
CA ILE A 58 -8.08 12.35 -15.74
C ILE A 58 -8.60 11.99 -14.34
N TYR A 59 -8.24 12.79 -13.33
CA TYR A 59 -8.71 12.56 -11.96
C TYR A 59 -10.23 12.73 -11.84
N ILE A 60 -10.78 13.77 -12.45
CA ILE A 60 -12.22 14.03 -12.50
C ILE A 60 -12.94 12.88 -13.21
N ASP A 61 -12.48 12.46 -14.40
CA ASP A 61 -13.17 11.39 -15.14
C ASP A 61 -13.23 10.07 -14.36
N LYS A 62 -12.19 9.76 -13.57
CA LYS A 62 -12.15 8.55 -12.72
C LYS A 62 -13.01 8.61 -11.45
N HIS A 63 -13.27 9.81 -10.91
CA HIS A 63 -13.88 9.97 -9.58
C HIS A 63 -15.19 10.76 -9.58
N ALA A 64 -15.57 11.36 -10.70
CA ALA A 64 -16.85 12.01 -10.85
C ALA A 64 -17.95 10.95 -10.68
N PRO A 65 -18.99 11.21 -9.88
CA PRO A 65 -20.13 10.31 -9.81
C PRO A 65 -20.68 10.16 -11.22
N VAL A 66 -20.84 8.92 -11.68
CA VAL A 66 -21.51 8.63 -12.94
C VAL A 66 -22.93 9.12 -12.75
N VAL A 67 -23.22 10.33 -13.23
CA VAL A 67 -24.58 10.83 -13.31
C VAL A 67 -25.29 9.81 -14.19
N ASN A 68 -26.11 8.98 -13.56
CA ASN A 68 -26.99 8.05 -14.25
C ASN A 68 -28.07 8.90 -14.90
N VAL A 69 -27.67 9.59 -15.98
CA VAL A 69 -28.61 10.26 -16.87
C VAL A 69 -29.43 9.11 -17.41
N LYS A 70 -30.65 8.96 -16.87
CA LYS A 70 -31.66 8.06 -17.42
C LYS A 70 -31.59 8.31 -18.93
N PRO A 71 -31.24 7.29 -19.75
CA PRO A 71 -31.06 7.52 -21.18
C PRO A 71 -32.28 8.31 -21.64
N PHE A 72 -32.03 9.44 -22.29
CA PHE A 72 -33.09 10.25 -22.85
C PHE A 72 -33.88 9.30 -23.75
N LYS A 73 -35.03 8.81 -23.25
CA LYS A 73 -35.97 8.02 -24.03
C LYS A 73 -36.34 8.96 -25.15
N MET A 74 -35.85 8.67 -26.34
CA MET A 74 -36.23 9.43 -27.52
C MET A 74 -37.76 9.36 -27.59
N PRO A 75 -38.49 10.43 -27.93
CA PRO A 75 -39.96 10.39 -28.03
C PRO A 75 -40.53 9.31 -28.97
N TRP A 76 -39.66 8.57 -29.64
CA TRP A 76 -39.95 7.47 -30.55
C TRP A 76 -39.79 6.07 -29.89
N ASP A 77 -39.18 5.97 -28.69
CA ASP A 77 -39.00 4.71 -27.93
C ASP A 77 -40.29 4.23 -27.22
N ASP A 78 -41.39 4.96 -27.34
CA ASP A 78 -42.72 4.57 -26.85
C ASP A 78 -43.67 4.15 -28.00
N LEU A 79 -43.15 3.89 -29.21
CA LEU A 79 -43.96 3.52 -30.39
C LEU A 79 -43.88 2.03 -30.79
N GLU A 80 -43.26 1.16 -29.99
CA GLU A 80 -43.11 -0.28 -30.33
C GLU A 80 -43.99 -1.26 -29.55
N GLU A 81 -44.96 -0.80 -28.75
CA GLU A 81 -45.98 -1.67 -28.16
C GLU A 81 -47.35 -1.05 -28.36
N ASP A 82 -47.95 -1.27 -29.55
CA ASP A 82 -49.39 -1.31 -29.82
C ASP A 82 -49.61 -1.73 -31.29
N GLU A 83 -49.09 -2.91 -31.68
CA GLU A 83 -49.54 -3.61 -32.89
C GLU A 83 -50.77 -4.46 -32.55
N GLU A 84 -51.94 -3.84 -32.37
CA GLU A 84 -53.23 -4.50 -32.61
C GLU A 84 -54.31 -3.43 -32.84
N GLU A 85 -55.07 -3.61 -33.93
CA GLU A 85 -56.27 -2.85 -34.32
C GLU A 85 -56.10 -1.41 -34.83
N LEU A 86 -56.07 -1.24 -36.17
CA LEU A 86 -57.24 -0.75 -36.92
C LEU A 86 -56.90 -0.49 -38.39
N GLU A 87 -57.70 -1.14 -39.24
CA GLU A 87 -57.85 -0.83 -40.66
C GLU A 87 -58.31 0.62 -40.91
N SER A 88 -58.14 1.06 -42.15
CA SER A 88 -58.96 2.08 -42.83
C SER A 88 -58.69 3.54 -42.44
N SER A 89 -57.93 4.24 -43.29
CA SER A 89 -58.53 5.22 -44.23
C SER A 89 -57.49 5.87 -45.13
N ALA A 90 -57.89 6.05 -46.38
CA ALA A 90 -57.21 6.84 -47.39
C ALA A 90 -57.15 8.33 -47.01
N ASP A 91 -56.15 9.07 -47.50
CA ASP A 91 -56.33 10.12 -48.53
C ASP A 91 -55.17 11.15 -48.56
N ALA A 92 -54.83 11.55 -49.80
CA ALA A 92 -54.17 12.77 -50.29
C ALA A 92 -52.92 13.40 -49.63
N GLY A 93 -51.77 13.27 -50.31
CA GLY A 93 -51.23 14.34 -51.19
C GLY A 93 -50.35 15.48 -50.62
N HIS A 94 -49.03 15.37 -50.80
CA HIS A 94 -48.09 16.48 -51.16
C HIS A 94 -46.70 15.87 -51.47
N SER A 95 -46.16 15.89 -52.70
CA SER A 95 -45.37 16.97 -53.34
C SER A 95 -44.25 17.51 -52.41
N SER A 96 -42.95 17.53 -52.72
CA SER A 96 -42.28 17.65 -54.01
C SER A 96 -40.88 17.02 -54.00
N ILE A 97 -40.56 16.45 -55.15
CA ILE A 97 -39.26 15.97 -55.64
C ILE A 97 -38.19 17.08 -55.57
N VAL A 98 -37.04 16.75 -54.96
CA VAL A 98 -35.75 17.39 -55.25
C VAL A 98 -34.83 16.26 -55.71
N ASP A 99 -34.66 16.17 -57.02
CA ASP A 99 -33.71 15.28 -57.69
C ASP A 99 -32.28 15.74 -57.39
N ASP A 100 -31.57 15.02 -56.53
CA ASP A 100 -30.14 15.17 -56.32
C ASP A 100 -29.41 13.90 -56.82
N PRO A 101 -28.77 13.93 -58.01
CA PRO A 101 -28.18 12.75 -58.63
C PRO A 101 -26.74 12.54 -58.12
N VAL A 102 -26.57 12.17 -56.84
CA VAL A 102 -25.25 11.80 -56.29
C VAL A 102 -25.26 10.53 -55.42
N LEU A 103 -26.41 9.88 -55.20
CA LEU A 103 -26.52 8.65 -54.39
C LEU A 103 -26.25 7.36 -55.18
N ALA A 104 -25.19 7.35 -55.99
CA ALA A 104 -24.67 6.10 -56.56
C ALA A 104 -23.70 5.45 -55.54
N SER A 105 -24.12 4.28 -55.03
CA SER A 105 -23.33 3.29 -54.27
C SER A 105 -22.80 3.68 -52.88
N TYR A 106 -23.68 4.04 -51.94
CA TYR A 106 -23.37 3.80 -50.52
C TYR A 106 -23.88 2.41 -50.16
N THR A 107 -23.02 1.39 -50.21
CA THR A 107 -23.26 0.14 -49.49
C THR A 107 -22.98 0.41 -48.02
N PRO A 108 -23.98 0.33 -47.13
CA PRO A 108 -23.73 0.46 -45.70
C PRO A 108 -22.71 -0.61 -45.27
N PRO A 109 -21.79 -0.26 -44.34
CA PRO A 109 -20.79 -1.22 -43.86
C PRO A 109 -21.50 -2.46 -43.33
N SER A 110 -20.96 -3.63 -43.65
CA SER A 110 -21.51 -4.87 -43.14
C SER A 110 -21.39 -4.91 -41.62
N GLN A 111 -22.25 -5.65 -40.92
CA GLN A 111 -22.13 -5.79 -39.45
C GLN A 111 -20.74 -6.31 -39.04
N GLU A 112 -20.09 -7.11 -39.90
CA GLU A 112 -18.72 -7.60 -39.70
C GLU A 112 -17.71 -6.44 -39.68
N ASP A 113 -17.83 -5.46 -40.58
CA ASP A 113 -16.99 -4.26 -40.62
C ASP A 113 -17.13 -3.41 -39.35
N ILE A 114 -18.35 -3.30 -38.81
CA ILE A 114 -18.62 -2.54 -37.58
C ILE A 114 -17.93 -3.21 -36.38
N THR A 115 -18.01 -4.54 -36.27
CA THR A 115 -17.33 -5.28 -35.17
C THR A 115 -15.81 -5.17 -35.26
N ALA A 116 -15.25 -5.22 -36.48
CA ALA A 116 -13.82 -5.08 -36.72
C ALA A 116 -13.30 -3.68 -36.32
N GLN A 117 -14.06 -2.62 -36.63
CA GLN A 117 -13.73 -1.26 -36.20
C GLN A 117 -13.78 -1.10 -34.68
N GLN A 118 -14.80 -1.66 -34.03
CA GLN A 118 -14.89 -1.61 -32.57
C GLN A 118 -13.71 -2.35 -31.91
N ASP A 119 -13.38 -3.58 -32.33
CA ASP A 119 -12.27 -4.32 -31.76
C ASP A 119 -10.92 -3.62 -31.97
N LEU A 120 -10.75 -2.87 -33.07
CA LEU A 120 -9.59 -2.00 -33.29
C LEU A 120 -9.50 -0.89 -32.23
N GLU A 121 -10.59 -0.16 -31.98
CA GLU A 121 -10.63 0.89 -30.94
C GLU A 121 -10.31 0.33 -29.55
N TRP A 122 -10.85 -0.84 -29.21
CA TRP A 122 -10.54 -1.50 -27.94
C TRP A 122 -9.06 -1.88 -27.84
N ALA A 123 -8.46 -2.38 -28.94
CA ALA A 123 -7.04 -2.71 -28.99
C ALA A 123 -6.17 -1.47 -28.78
N GLU A 124 -6.52 -0.32 -29.37
CA GLU A 124 -5.79 0.94 -29.19
C GLU A 124 -5.81 1.42 -27.72
N ARG A 125 -6.97 1.34 -27.05
CA ARG A 125 -7.08 1.65 -25.61
C ARG A 125 -6.18 0.76 -24.75
N TYR A 126 -6.02 -0.51 -25.12
CA TYR A 126 -5.11 -1.41 -24.43
C TYR A 126 -3.64 -1.04 -24.66
N ILE A 127 -3.27 -0.60 -25.86
CA ILE A 127 -1.91 -0.09 -26.15
C ILE A 127 -1.62 1.16 -25.32
N GLU A 128 -2.57 2.09 -25.21
CA GLU A 128 -2.42 3.29 -24.38
C GLU A 128 -2.23 2.95 -22.89
N ARG A 129 -3.03 2.03 -22.36
CA ARG A 129 -2.86 1.51 -20.99
C ARG A 129 -1.51 0.82 -20.81
N ALA A 130 -1.00 0.15 -21.84
CA ALA A 130 0.31 -0.46 -21.80
C ALA A 130 1.43 0.58 -21.72
N TRP A 131 1.32 1.69 -22.46
CA TRP A 131 2.23 2.82 -22.33
C TRP A 131 2.18 3.45 -20.94
N GLN A 132 0.97 3.68 -20.41
CA GLN A 132 0.81 4.21 -19.07
C GLN A 132 1.48 3.30 -18.03
N ALA A 133 1.24 1.99 -18.11
CA ALA A 133 1.89 1.00 -17.25
C ALA A 133 3.42 1.03 -17.41
N HIS A 134 3.93 1.17 -18.63
CA HIS A 134 5.37 1.29 -18.90
C HIS A 134 5.98 2.55 -18.27
N TYR A 135 5.33 3.70 -18.39
CA TYR A 135 5.78 4.95 -17.77
C TYR A 135 5.73 4.92 -16.23
N THR A 136 4.79 4.16 -15.65
CA THR A 136 4.75 3.89 -14.21
C THR A 136 5.70 2.75 -13.79
N ASN A 137 6.54 2.26 -14.70
CA ASN A 137 7.48 1.16 -14.47
C ASN A 137 6.81 -0.20 -14.11
N ASP A 138 5.53 -0.36 -14.45
CA ASP A 138 4.77 -1.63 -14.35
C ASP A 138 4.94 -2.47 -15.62
N ARG A 139 6.08 -3.14 -15.74
CA ARG A 139 6.39 -3.95 -16.92
C ARG A 139 5.39 -5.09 -17.14
N ALA A 140 4.92 -5.72 -16.07
CA ALA A 140 3.97 -6.84 -16.15
C ALA A 140 2.58 -6.37 -16.60
N GLY A 141 2.11 -5.24 -16.07
CA GLY A 141 0.89 -4.59 -16.54
C GLY A 141 0.99 -4.13 -17.99
N ALA A 142 2.13 -3.56 -18.38
CA ALA A 142 2.38 -3.14 -19.76
C ALA A 142 2.33 -4.33 -20.74
N GLU A 143 3.01 -5.42 -20.40
CA GLU A 143 2.99 -6.65 -21.21
C GLU A 143 1.59 -7.27 -21.28
N SER A 144 0.88 -7.32 -20.16
CA SER A 144 -0.48 -7.87 -20.12
C SER A 144 -1.46 -7.05 -20.96
N ASN A 145 -1.34 -5.72 -20.97
CA ASN A 145 -2.21 -4.86 -21.76
C ASN A 145 -1.89 -4.98 -23.26
N LEU A 146 -0.60 -5.00 -23.64
CA LEU A 146 -0.22 -5.27 -25.04
C LEU A 146 -0.79 -6.60 -25.55
N ARG A 147 -0.73 -7.65 -24.72
CA ARG A 147 -1.27 -8.96 -25.09
C ARG A 147 -2.78 -8.90 -25.33
N LYS A 148 -3.53 -8.23 -24.46
CA LYS A 148 -4.98 -8.01 -24.65
C LYS A 148 -5.28 -7.22 -25.92
N ALA A 149 -4.43 -6.26 -26.29
CA ALA A 149 -4.57 -5.53 -27.54
C ALA A 149 -4.45 -6.47 -28.75
N PHE A 150 -3.40 -7.30 -28.80
CA PHE A 150 -3.18 -8.25 -29.89
C PHE A 150 -4.20 -9.41 -29.92
N GLU A 151 -4.76 -9.79 -28.77
CA GLU A 151 -5.87 -10.75 -28.70
C GLU A 151 -7.19 -10.16 -29.22
N LYS A 152 -7.36 -8.84 -29.11
CA LYS A 152 -8.58 -8.16 -29.52
C LYS A 152 -8.67 -7.92 -31.03
N SER A 153 -7.57 -7.52 -31.65
CA SER A 153 -7.53 -7.32 -33.10
C SER A 153 -6.19 -7.81 -33.66
N ALA A 154 -6.24 -8.77 -34.57
CA ALA A 154 -5.03 -9.24 -35.26
C ALA A 154 -4.43 -8.16 -36.16
N ALA A 155 -5.26 -7.27 -36.71
CA ALA A 155 -4.81 -6.15 -37.55
C ALA A 155 -3.91 -5.16 -36.79
N ILE A 156 -4.07 -5.04 -35.47
CA ILE A 156 -3.22 -4.18 -34.65
C ILE A 156 -1.75 -4.66 -34.64
N ALA A 157 -1.48 -5.94 -34.95
CA ALA A 157 -0.12 -6.47 -35.06
C ALA A 157 0.65 -5.89 -36.25
N GLU A 158 -0.05 -5.42 -37.27
CA GLU A 158 0.54 -4.80 -38.46
C GLU A 158 0.78 -3.30 -38.25
N ASN A 159 0.08 -2.68 -37.30
CA ASN A 159 0.24 -1.26 -36.96
C ASN A 159 1.65 -0.97 -36.42
N GLN A 160 2.36 -0.04 -37.08
CA GLN A 160 3.72 0.34 -36.73
C GLN A 160 3.84 0.85 -35.27
N ALA A 161 2.87 1.61 -34.78
CA ALA A 161 2.88 2.15 -33.42
C ALA A 161 2.75 1.03 -32.36
N ALA A 162 1.95 0.01 -32.63
CA ALA A 162 1.79 -1.15 -31.76
C ALA A 162 3.09 -2.00 -31.71
N ARG A 163 3.75 -2.18 -32.87
CA ARG A 163 5.05 -2.87 -32.97
C ARG A 163 6.13 -2.14 -32.19
N GLU A 164 6.23 -0.82 -32.35
CA GLU A 164 7.17 0.02 -31.61
C GLU A 164 6.92 0.00 -30.10
N ALA A 165 5.65 0.08 -29.69
CA ALA A 165 5.25 -0.06 -28.28
C ALA A 165 5.68 -1.41 -27.71
N ALA A 166 5.41 -2.51 -28.44
CA ALA A 166 5.84 -3.84 -28.06
C ALA A 166 7.38 -3.93 -27.94
N GLY A 167 8.11 -3.40 -28.91
CA GLY A 167 9.58 -3.40 -28.90
C GLY A 167 10.17 -2.66 -27.70
N LYS A 168 9.67 -1.45 -27.41
CA LYS A 168 10.14 -0.61 -26.30
C LYS A 168 9.79 -1.20 -24.94
N ILE A 169 8.55 -1.69 -24.76
CA ILE A 169 8.08 -2.29 -23.51
C ILE A 169 8.79 -3.62 -23.21
N MET A 170 9.02 -4.44 -24.24
CA MET A 170 9.67 -5.75 -24.12
C MET A 170 11.21 -5.66 -24.13
N ASN A 171 11.78 -4.50 -24.48
CA ASN A 171 13.20 -4.27 -24.70
C ASN A 171 13.82 -5.30 -25.68
N MET A 172 13.15 -5.49 -26.82
CA MET A 172 13.64 -6.33 -27.91
C MET A 172 13.16 -5.77 -29.26
N ASN A 173 13.67 -6.31 -30.37
CA ASN A 173 13.23 -5.89 -31.70
C ASN A 173 11.68 -5.97 -31.82
N PRO A 174 11.00 -4.95 -32.39
CA PRO A 174 9.54 -4.89 -32.51
C PRO A 174 8.88 -6.18 -32.99
N ASP A 175 9.45 -6.80 -34.02
CA ASP A 175 8.85 -7.96 -34.67
C ASP A 175 8.96 -9.20 -33.79
N ARG A 176 10.09 -9.30 -33.07
CA ARG A 176 10.32 -10.35 -32.09
C ARG A 176 9.44 -10.17 -30.86
N ALA A 177 9.16 -8.92 -30.47
CA ALA A 177 8.26 -8.60 -29.37
C ALA A 177 6.83 -9.02 -29.70
N VAL A 178 6.31 -8.64 -30.88
CA VAL A 178 4.96 -9.04 -31.34
C VAL A 178 4.85 -10.55 -31.46
N ALA A 179 5.83 -11.22 -32.08
CA ALA A 179 5.86 -12.67 -32.17
C ALA A 179 5.91 -13.36 -30.79
N ALA A 180 6.59 -12.77 -29.81
CA ALA A 180 6.59 -13.29 -28.45
C ALA A 180 5.24 -13.09 -27.76
N LEU A 181 4.55 -11.97 -28.00
CA LEU A 181 3.25 -11.63 -27.41
C LEU A 181 2.10 -12.46 -27.98
N LEU A 182 2.11 -12.76 -29.28
CA LEU A 182 1.11 -13.60 -29.94
C LEU A 182 1.18 -15.08 -29.55
N LYS A 183 2.33 -15.58 -29.05
CA LYS A 183 2.44 -16.97 -28.61
C LYS A 183 1.49 -17.25 -27.43
N PRO A 184 0.70 -18.35 -27.47
CA PRO A 184 -0.14 -18.78 -26.36
C PRO A 184 0.69 -18.92 -25.07
N ARG A 185 0.12 -18.53 -23.92
CA ARG A 185 0.81 -18.55 -22.62
C ARG A 185 1.39 -19.94 -22.30
N THR A 186 0.76 -21.01 -22.75
CA THR A 186 1.18 -22.41 -22.57
C THR A 186 2.46 -22.76 -23.35
N GLN A 187 2.77 -22.07 -24.45
CA GLN A 187 3.94 -22.35 -25.29
C GLN A 187 5.17 -21.52 -24.92
N ARG A 188 5.04 -20.54 -24.02
CA ARG A 188 6.17 -19.79 -23.47
C ARG A 188 6.88 -20.61 -22.40
N ARG A 189 7.67 -21.61 -22.82
CA ARG A 189 8.72 -22.14 -21.94
C ARG A 189 9.72 -21.00 -21.71
N PRO A 190 10.09 -20.68 -20.47
CA PRO A 190 11.10 -19.66 -20.20
C PRO A 190 12.37 -20.05 -20.96
N ALA A 191 12.91 -19.14 -21.77
CA ALA A 191 14.09 -19.40 -22.60
C ALA A 191 15.33 -19.79 -21.76
N SER A 192 15.30 -19.59 -20.43
CA SER A 192 16.31 -20.10 -19.49
C SER A 192 16.29 -21.62 -19.30
N MET A 193 15.25 -22.34 -19.76
CA MET A 193 15.19 -23.81 -19.74
C MET A 193 15.64 -24.47 -21.06
N SER A 194 16.25 -23.71 -21.97
CA SER A 194 16.99 -24.31 -23.09
C SER A 194 18.24 -25.01 -22.54
N LYS A 195 18.08 -26.29 -22.21
CA LYS A 195 19.17 -27.24 -21.97
C LYS A 195 20.26 -27.01 -23.03
N LYS A 196 21.44 -26.59 -22.59
CA LYS A 196 22.68 -26.74 -23.36
C LYS A 196 22.72 -28.17 -23.93
N PRO A 197 22.84 -28.35 -25.25
CA PRO A 197 23.08 -29.67 -25.82
C PRO A 197 24.42 -30.19 -25.28
N GLY A 198 24.39 -31.42 -24.79
CA GLY A 198 25.42 -31.99 -23.93
C GLY A 198 26.80 -32.11 -24.57
N THR A 199 27.81 -31.65 -23.84
CA THR A 199 29.14 -32.26 -23.89
C THR A 199 29.14 -33.44 -22.92
N SER A 200 29.14 -34.64 -23.49
CA SER A 200 29.38 -35.92 -22.82
C SER A 200 30.71 -35.87 -22.05
N SER A 201 30.66 -35.77 -20.72
CA SER A 201 31.73 -36.28 -19.86
C SER A 201 31.17 -37.38 -18.98
N LYS A 202 31.52 -38.62 -19.34
CA LYS A 202 31.34 -39.81 -18.51
C LYS A 202 32.10 -39.62 -17.19
N GLY A 203 31.44 -39.97 -16.09
CA GLY A 203 32.09 -40.45 -14.88
C GLY A 203 32.34 -39.42 -13.77
N ALA A 204 31.35 -39.22 -12.90
CA ALA A 204 31.58 -38.98 -11.47
C ALA A 204 30.30 -39.31 -10.67
N PRO A 205 30.42 -39.90 -9.46
CA PRO A 205 29.31 -40.54 -8.77
C PRO A 205 28.39 -39.54 -8.06
N ALA A 206 27.14 -39.98 -7.90
CA ALA A 206 26.02 -39.27 -7.32
C ALA A 206 26.30 -38.75 -5.90
N VAL A 207 26.53 -37.45 -5.78
CA VAL A 207 26.34 -36.74 -4.51
C VAL A 207 24.90 -36.26 -4.46
N ARG A 208 24.08 -37.04 -3.76
CA ARG A 208 22.68 -36.78 -3.42
C ARG A 208 22.63 -35.59 -2.45
N LYS A 209 22.78 -34.36 -2.96
CA LYS A 209 22.47 -33.14 -2.21
C LYS A 209 20.97 -32.91 -2.25
N THR A 210 20.36 -33.03 -1.08
CA THR A 210 18.99 -32.68 -0.72
C THR A 210 18.66 -31.26 -1.20
N GLY A 211 18.03 -31.17 -2.37
CA GLY A 211 17.56 -29.93 -2.98
C GLY A 211 16.22 -29.50 -2.39
N VAL A 212 16.24 -28.71 -1.33
CA VAL A 212 15.07 -27.93 -0.88
C VAL A 212 15.32 -26.41 -1.04
N ALA A 213 16.55 -25.98 -1.29
CA ALA A 213 16.89 -24.54 -1.36
C ALA A 213 16.98 -23.96 -2.79
N ALA A 214 16.98 -24.77 -3.86
CA ALA A 214 17.27 -24.26 -5.21
C ALA A 214 16.04 -23.92 -6.07
N ALA A 215 14.82 -24.33 -5.66
CA ALA A 215 13.60 -24.13 -6.46
C ALA A 215 12.85 -22.82 -6.15
N VAL A 216 13.31 -22.01 -5.18
CA VAL A 216 12.60 -20.79 -4.73
C VAL A 216 13.08 -19.51 -5.44
N LEU A 217 14.17 -19.57 -6.21
CA LEU A 217 14.79 -18.35 -6.78
C LEU A 217 14.40 -18.03 -8.24
N GLU A 218 13.79 -18.93 -9.00
CA GLU A 218 13.69 -18.75 -10.46
C GLU A 218 12.32 -18.31 -11.03
N GLY A 219 11.33 -18.05 -10.17
CA GLY A 219 9.96 -17.64 -10.58
C GLY A 219 9.63 -16.14 -10.46
N ARG A 220 10.62 -15.27 -10.23
CA ARG A 220 10.39 -13.92 -9.66
C ARG A 220 10.52 -12.76 -10.65
N THR A 221 9.82 -12.80 -11.78
CA THR A 221 9.86 -11.73 -12.83
C THR A 221 8.56 -10.96 -13.02
N GLY A 222 7.73 -10.85 -11.97
CA GLY A 222 6.55 -9.98 -11.94
C GLY A 222 6.45 -9.25 -10.61
N LYS A 223 7.43 -8.40 -10.28
CA LYS A 223 7.30 -7.48 -9.13
C LYS A 223 6.38 -6.33 -9.54
N THR A 224 5.23 -6.22 -8.89
CA THR A 224 4.29 -5.10 -9.04
C THR A 224 4.94 -3.80 -8.56
N VAL A 225 4.51 -2.65 -9.08
CA VAL A 225 5.09 -1.31 -8.77
C VAL A 225 5.06 -0.98 -7.27
N ASP A 226 4.07 -1.50 -6.53
CA ASP A 226 4.03 -1.41 -5.06
C ASP A 226 5.26 -2.06 -4.39
N GLU A 227 5.92 -3.02 -5.04
CA GLU A 227 7.09 -3.74 -4.52
C GLU A 227 8.41 -2.95 -4.69
N ILE A 228 8.43 -1.89 -5.52
CA ILE A 228 9.61 -1.03 -5.73
C ILE A 228 9.60 0.18 -4.77
N GLU A 229 8.42 0.75 -4.47
CA GLU A 229 8.32 1.86 -3.52
C GLU A 229 8.34 1.44 -2.03
N ASP A 230 8.00 0.20 -1.71
CA ASP A 230 7.98 -0.32 -0.33
C ASP A 230 9.38 -0.71 0.21
N GLY A 231 10.44 -0.62 -0.62
CA GLY A 231 11.74 -1.23 -0.32
C GLY A 231 12.86 -0.32 0.19
N SER A 232 12.69 1.01 0.20
CA SER A 232 13.82 1.89 0.57
C SER A 232 14.08 1.84 2.08
N ALA A 233 15.26 1.37 2.48
CA ALA A 233 15.71 1.36 3.88
C ALA A 233 15.59 2.75 4.54
N GLY A 234 15.74 3.84 3.76
CA GLY A 234 15.58 5.21 4.25
C GLY A 234 14.17 5.52 4.79
N ARG A 235 13.11 5.01 4.16
CA ARG A 235 11.73 5.18 4.67
C ARG A 235 11.51 4.41 5.99
N ALA A 236 12.04 3.19 6.09
CA ALA A 236 11.96 2.42 7.34
C ALA A 236 12.77 3.06 8.48
N LEU A 237 13.91 3.69 8.17
CA LEU A 237 14.70 4.45 9.14
C LEU A 237 13.94 5.70 9.63
N LEU A 238 13.24 6.39 8.73
CA LEU A 238 12.36 7.50 9.09
C LEU A 238 11.22 7.03 10.02
N ASP A 239 10.57 5.91 9.70
CA ASP A 239 9.53 5.33 10.57
C ASP A 239 10.09 5.00 11.97
N LEU A 240 11.31 4.45 12.03
CA LEU A 240 11.99 4.15 13.29
C LEU A 240 12.31 5.43 14.10
N PHE A 241 12.72 6.50 13.43
CA PHE A 241 12.95 7.80 14.06
C PHE A 241 11.65 8.41 14.59
N ILE A 242 10.56 8.33 13.83
CA ILE A 242 9.24 8.78 14.29
C ILE A 242 8.81 7.95 15.51
N TYR A 243 9.04 6.64 15.50
CA TYR A 243 8.75 5.78 16.65
C TYR A 243 9.55 6.18 17.88
N PHE A 244 10.83 6.49 17.73
CA PHE A 244 11.67 7.02 18.80
C PHE A 244 11.08 8.30 19.40
N VAL A 245 10.71 9.27 18.56
CA VAL A 245 10.15 10.55 19.02
C VAL A 245 8.82 10.34 19.77
N ILE A 246 7.93 9.50 19.24
CA ILE A 246 6.65 9.18 19.91
C ILE A 246 6.90 8.50 21.26
N ALA A 247 7.76 7.48 21.30
CA ALA A 247 8.10 6.77 22.52
C ALA A 247 8.76 7.69 23.56
N PHE A 248 9.61 8.61 23.11
CA PHE A 248 10.26 9.63 23.94
C PHE A 248 9.23 10.58 24.55
N VAL A 249 8.36 11.18 23.74
CA VAL A 249 7.35 12.14 24.22
C VAL A 249 6.39 11.49 25.19
N ILE A 250 5.89 10.29 24.88
CA ILE A 250 4.98 9.56 25.76
C ILE A 250 5.70 9.15 27.05
N GLY A 251 6.90 8.58 26.96
CA GLY A 251 7.69 8.17 28.11
C GLY A 251 8.03 9.35 29.03
N PHE A 252 8.45 10.48 28.45
CA PHE A 252 8.70 11.71 29.18
C PHE A 252 7.45 12.20 29.91
N ALA A 253 6.32 12.31 29.21
CA ALA A 253 5.06 12.77 29.81
C ALA A 253 4.61 11.85 30.95
N VAL A 254 4.67 10.52 30.77
CA VAL A 254 4.27 9.55 31.79
C VAL A 254 5.17 9.64 33.02
N ILE A 255 6.50 9.62 32.85
CA ILE A 255 7.45 9.69 33.98
C ILE A 255 7.29 11.03 34.72
N TYR A 256 7.18 12.13 33.98
CA TYR A 256 7.05 13.46 34.57
C TYR A 256 5.74 13.61 35.35
N LEU A 257 4.59 13.26 34.74
CA LEU A 257 3.29 13.34 35.40
C LEU A 257 3.20 12.40 36.61
N LEU A 258 3.75 11.19 36.51
CA LEU A 258 3.79 10.25 37.62
C LEU A 258 4.64 10.81 38.76
N ALA A 259 5.80 11.39 38.48
CA ALA A 259 6.64 11.99 39.50
C ALA A 259 5.96 13.17 40.20
N GLN A 260 5.29 14.06 39.45
CA GLN A 260 4.51 15.16 40.01
C GLN A 260 3.37 14.62 40.89
N PHE A 261 2.60 13.66 40.38
CA PHE A 261 1.50 13.05 41.14
C PHE A 261 1.98 12.41 42.45
N LEU A 262 3.10 11.67 42.41
CA LEU A 262 3.66 11.04 43.60
C LEU A 262 4.18 12.07 44.60
N ASN A 263 4.83 13.13 44.13
CA ASN A 263 5.32 14.22 44.98
C ASN A 263 4.18 15.01 45.65
N ASP A 264 3.07 15.23 44.94
CA ASP A 264 1.90 15.92 45.49
C ASP A 264 1.09 15.03 46.45
N ARG A 265 0.98 13.73 46.14
CA ARG A 265 0.12 12.81 46.90
C ARG A 265 0.80 12.25 48.13
N TYR A 266 2.09 11.96 48.05
CA TYR A 266 2.87 11.42 49.14
C TYR A 266 3.83 12.50 49.60
N ASP A 267 3.74 12.88 50.88
CA ASP A 267 4.83 13.61 51.50
C ASP A 267 6.04 12.67 51.55
N LEU A 268 6.87 12.70 50.51
CA LEU A 268 8.03 11.82 50.34
C LEU A 268 9.07 12.02 51.46
N ASN A 269 8.96 13.12 52.22
CA ASN A 269 9.78 13.42 53.40
C ASN A 269 9.21 12.81 54.69
N SER A 270 7.99 12.26 54.65
CA SER A 270 7.42 11.50 55.76
C SER A 270 8.30 10.28 56.06
N PRO A 271 8.76 10.10 57.31
CA PRO A 271 9.58 8.95 57.67
C PRO A 271 8.86 7.61 57.49
N ALA A 272 7.52 7.59 57.46
CA ALA A 272 6.74 6.39 57.17
C ALA A 272 6.84 5.99 55.69
N VAL A 273 6.85 6.96 54.77
CA VAL A 273 6.90 6.74 53.32
C VAL A 273 8.35 6.53 52.86
N ALA A 274 9.31 7.25 53.45
CA ALA A 274 10.74 7.16 53.11
C ALA A 274 11.36 5.77 53.37
N ASN A 275 10.78 4.98 54.27
CA ASN A 275 11.24 3.63 54.60
C ASN A 275 10.55 2.52 53.79
N ASP A 276 9.57 2.84 52.94
CA ASP A 276 8.93 1.85 52.08
C ASP A 276 9.90 1.40 50.97
N PRO A 277 10.18 0.09 50.81
CA PRO A 277 11.10 -0.42 49.79
C PRO A 277 10.73 -0.01 48.36
N SER A 278 9.42 0.11 48.06
CA SER A 278 8.95 0.51 46.74
C SER A 278 9.23 1.98 46.47
N VAL A 279 9.08 2.82 47.51
CA VAL A 279 9.42 4.25 47.42
C VAL A 279 10.93 4.41 47.31
N GLN A 280 11.73 3.64 48.04
CA GLN A 280 13.19 3.69 47.93
C GLN A 280 13.69 3.30 46.54
N ALA A 281 13.05 2.32 45.88
CA ALA A 281 13.36 1.96 44.50
C ALA A 281 13.04 3.08 43.50
N LEU A 282 11.99 3.87 43.77
CA LEU A 282 11.56 4.99 42.92
C LEU A 282 12.23 6.32 43.26
N ARG A 283 12.83 6.44 44.45
CA ARG A 283 13.43 7.67 44.96
C ARG A 283 14.42 8.32 43.99
N PRO A 284 15.34 7.58 43.31
CA PRO A 284 16.24 8.20 42.34
C PRO A 284 15.49 8.87 41.18
N ILE A 285 14.37 8.30 40.74
CA ILE A 285 13.55 8.86 39.65
C ILE A 285 12.78 10.10 40.16
N LEU A 286 12.26 10.04 41.39
CA LEU A 286 11.53 11.14 42.01
C LEU A 286 12.44 12.34 42.29
N GLU A 287 13.61 12.12 42.88
CA GLU A 287 14.63 13.15 43.11
C GLU A 287 15.13 13.73 41.78
N ALA A 288 15.33 12.86 40.79
CA ALA A 288 15.65 13.26 39.42
C ALA A 288 14.50 13.99 38.71
N ALA A 289 13.28 14.01 39.22
CA ALA A 289 12.16 14.73 38.61
C ALA A 289 11.84 16.04 39.36
N SER A 290 12.14 16.11 40.66
CA SER A 290 11.80 17.25 41.53
C SER A 290 12.92 18.31 41.66
N GLY A 291 14.17 17.99 41.31
CA GLY A 291 15.30 18.94 41.41
C GLY A 291 15.32 20.03 40.32
N GLU A 292 16.18 21.04 40.47
CA GLU A 292 16.41 22.08 39.44
C GLU A 292 16.84 21.49 38.08
N GLN A 293 17.56 20.36 38.10
CA GLN A 293 17.95 19.61 36.90
C GLN A 293 16.91 18.55 36.51
N GLY A 294 15.73 18.57 37.13
CA GLY A 294 14.82 17.43 37.08
C GLY A 294 14.31 17.11 35.67
N VAL A 295 14.02 18.16 34.91
CA VAL A 295 13.60 18.03 33.50
C VAL A 295 14.68 17.35 32.65
N VAL A 296 15.96 17.65 32.88
CA VAL A 296 17.08 17.10 32.11
C VAL A 296 17.26 15.61 32.42
N SER A 297 17.19 15.24 33.69
CA SER A 297 17.32 13.84 34.11
C SER A 297 16.14 13.00 33.60
N VAL A 298 14.90 13.50 33.74
CA VAL A 298 13.71 12.83 33.20
C VAL A 298 13.79 12.68 31.68
N ALA A 299 14.27 13.71 30.96
CA ALA A 299 14.52 13.61 29.53
C ALA A 299 15.60 12.55 29.20
N GLY A 300 16.68 12.48 29.98
CA GLY A 300 17.70 11.44 29.83
C GLY A 300 17.14 10.02 29.98
N TYR A 301 16.34 9.78 31.04
CA TYR A 301 15.66 8.50 31.24
C TYR A 301 14.66 8.18 30.12
N ALA A 302 13.85 9.15 29.71
CA ALA A 302 12.90 8.97 28.62
C ALA A 302 13.59 8.65 27.29
N ALA A 303 14.73 9.28 27.00
CA ALA A 303 15.54 9.01 25.81
C ALA A 303 16.15 7.59 25.85
N ALA A 304 16.69 7.17 27.00
CA ALA A 304 17.22 5.82 27.18
C ALA A 304 16.12 4.74 27.04
N ALA A 305 14.94 5.00 27.58
CA ALA A 305 13.78 4.11 27.44
C ALA A 305 13.28 4.05 25.99
N ALA A 306 13.17 5.19 25.31
CA ALA A 306 12.79 5.25 23.90
C ALA A 306 13.82 4.53 23.01
N GLY A 307 15.12 4.69 23.28
CA GLY A 307 16.20 3.98 22.60
C GLY A 307 16.11 2.46 22.80
N SER A 308 15.84 2.03 24.03
CA SER A 308 15.62 0.61 24.37
C SER A 308 14.39 0.05 23.64
N ASN A 309 13.30 0.81 23.54
CA ASN A 309 12.08 0.42 22.82
C ASN A 309 12.32 0.27 21.32
N VAL A 310 13.08 1.19 20.72
CA VAL A 310 13.50 1.11 19.31
C VAL A 310 14.35 -0.12 19.06
N LEU A 311 15.34 -0.37 19.93
CA LEU A 311 16.21 -1.54 19.83
C LEU A 311 15.43 -2.84 19.99
N GLY A 312 14.54 -2.92 20.98
CA GLY A 312 13.64 -4.06 21.18
C GLY A 312 12.77 -4.32 19.95
N PHE A 313 12.16 -3.27 19.39
CA PHE A 313 11.39 -3.38 18.15
C PHE A 313 12.22 -3.88 16.95
N LEU A 314 13.46 -3.41 16.80
CA LEU A 314 14.37 -3.91 15.76
C LEU A 314 14.70 -5.39 15.95
N ILE A 315 15.02 -5.82 17.17
CA ILE A 315 15.32 -7.21 17.49
C ILE A 315 14.10 -8.09 17.22
N THR A 316 12.92 -7.70 17.71
CA THR A 316 11.68 -8.45 17.46
C THR A 316 11.35 -8.49 15.96
N SER A 317 11.52 -7.40 15.22
CA SER A 317 11.31 -7.36 13.77
C SER A 317 12.30 -8.25 13.03
N PHE A 318 13.56 -8.31 13.48
CA PHE A 318 14.59 -9.18 12.92
C PHE A 318 14.23 -10.65 13.14
N VAL A 319 13.89 -11.04 14.37
CA VAL A 319 13.46 -12.42 14.69
C VAL A 319 12.21 -12.79 13.87
N THR A 320 11.22 -11.90 13.80
CA THR A 320 10.01 -12.09 12.98
C THR A 320 10.38 -12.33 11.52
N HIS A 321 11.34 -11.55 10.98
CA HIS A 321 11.78 -11.68 9.61
C HIS A 321 12.47 -13.01 9.35
N VAL A 322 13.40 -13.41 10.22
CA VAL A 322 14.08 -14.71 10.12
C VAL A 322 13.06 -15.84 10.15
N VAL A 323 12.14 -15.86 11.12
CA VAL A 323 11.07 -16.86 11.24
C VAL A 323 10.20 -16.90 9.97
N ALA A 324 9.72 -15.75 9.51
CA ALA A 324 8.83 -15.66 8.36
C ALA A 324 9.50 -16.17 7.07
N VAL A 325 10.75 -15.77 6.81
CA VAL A 325 11.46 -16.14 5.57
C VAL A 325 11.94 -17.59 5.62
N THR A 326 12.56 -18.01 6.73
CA THR A 326 13.24 -19.32 6.81
C THR A 326 12.29 -20.47 7.10
N LEU A 327 11.32 -20.30 8.00
CA LEU A 327 10.44 -21.39 8.44
C LEU A 327 9.15 -21.45 7.64
N LEU A 328 8.62 -20.29 7.23
CA LEU A 328 7.29 -20.19 6.60
C LEU A 328 7.33 -19.82 5.10
N GLY A 329 8.52 -19.62 4.53
CA GLY A 329 8.71 -19.34 3.10
C GLY A 329 8.19 -17.99 2.64
N GLY A 330 8.21 -16.98 3.52
CA GLY A 330 7.73 -15.63 3.23
C GLY A 330 8.63 -14.88 2.27
N ASN A 331 8.01 -14.08 1.39
CA ASN A 331 8.73 -13.33 0.34
C ASN A 331 8.94 -11.85 0.67
N GLY A 332 8.57 -11.42 1.88
CA GLY A 332 8.68 -10.04 2.37
C GLY A 332 10.12 -9.62 2.73
N THR A 333 10.34 -8.32 2.83
CA THR A 333 11.62 -7.72 3.26
C THR A 333 11.49 -7.13 4.67
N MET A 334 12.59 -7.03 5.42
CA MET A 334 12.57 -6.45 6.77
C MET A 334 12.11 -4.98 6.79
N PRO A 335 12.53 -4.08 5.87
CA PRO A 335 12.00 -2.71 5.81
C PRO A 335 10.47 -2.67 5.60
N ARG A 336 9.94 -3.57 4.76
CA ARG A 336 8.49 -3.69 4.53
C ARG A 336 7.76 -4.16 5.79
N LEU A 337 8.34 -5.11 6.53
CA LEU A 337 7.80 -5.52 7.84
C LEU A 337 7.73 -4.33 8.79
N ILE A 338 8.85 -3.62 8.98
CA ILE A 338 8.93 -2.43 9.85
C ILE A 338 7.84 -1.42 9.48
N ARG A 339 7.70 -1.07 8.20
CA ARG A 339 6.71 -0.10 7.74
C ARG A 339 5.26 -0.55 8.02
N LYS A 340 4.96 -1.83 7.81
CA LYS A 340 3.60 -2.36 8.03
C LYS A 340 3.27 -2.49 9.51
N THR A 341 4.23 -2.81 10.37
CA THR A 341 4.03 -2.95 11.83
C THR A 341 4.23 -1.65 12.59
N PHE A 342 4.89 -0.64 12.03
CA PHE A 342 5.14 0.67 12.66
C PHE A 342 3.87 1.28 13.28
N LEU A 343 2.77 1.36 12.51
CA LEU A 343 1.52 1.94 13.00
C LEU A 343 0.99 1.23 14.26
N TYR A 344 1.17 -0.09 14.33
CA TYR A 344 0.78 -0.85 15.52
C TYR A 344 1.62 -0.44 16.74
N TYR A 345 2.95 -0.44 16.62
CA TYR A 345 3.83 -0.12 17.73
C TYR A 345 3.79 1.36 18.13
N ALA A 346 3.63 2.28 17.18
CA ALA A 346 3.64 3.70 17.43
C ALA A 346 2.29 4.25 17.95
N LEU A 347 1.16 3.62 17.58
CA LEU A 347 -0.17 4.14 17.92
C LEU A 347 -0.99 3.14 18.75
N VAL A 348 -1.17 1.92 18.24
CA VAL A 348 -2.06 0.94 18.88
C VAL A 348 -1.51 0.49 20.23
N ASN A 349 -0.22 0.20 20.31
CA ASN A 349 0.40 -0.30 21.54
C ASN A 349 0.39 0.75 22.68
N PRO A 350 0.79 2.02 22.49
CA PRO A 350 0.67 3.03 23.55
C PRO A 350 -0.77 3.26 24.01
N VAL A 351 -1.73 3.30 23.08
CA VAL A 351 -3.16 3.42 23.42
C VAL A 351 -3.60 2.25 24.29
N LEU A 352 -3.20 1.03 23.94
CA LEU A 352 -3.54 -0.17 24.70
C LEU A 352 -2.91 -0.15 26.11
N VAL A 353 -1.65 0.28 26.23
CA VAL A 353 -0.98 0.46 27.53
C VAL A 353 -1.68 1.51 28.38
N ILE A 354 -2.05 2.67 27.80
CA ILE A 354 -2.80 3.72 28.51
C ILE A 354 -4.15 3.20 28.99
N LEU A 355 -4.87 2.44 28.16
CA LEU A 355 -6.14 1.83 28.54
C LEU A 355 -5.97 0.81 29.68
N ILE A 356 -4.91 0.01 29.66
CA ILE A 356 -4.57 -0.91 30.76
C ILE A 356 -4.30 -0.13 32.04
N ILE A 357 -3.54 0.97 31.99
CA ILE A 357 -3.24 1.80 33.17
C ILE A 357 -4.51 2.42 33.74
N ILE A 358 -5.34 3.03 32.88
CA ILE A 358 -6.62 3.62 33.29
C ILE A 358 -7.50 2.56 33.94
N ALA A 359 -7.53 1.36 33.39
CA ALA A 359 -8.34 0.29 33.93
C ALA A 359 -7.82 -0.28 35.24
N ALA A 360 -6.51 -0.41 35.39
CA ALA A 360 -5.90 -0.76 36.66
C ALA A 360 -6.23 0.28 37.74
N PHE A 361 -6.22 1.57 37.38
CA PHE A 361 -6.60 2.65 38.28
C PHE A 361 -8.09 2.61 38.64
N LEU A 362 -8.98 2.45 37.66
CA LEU A 362 -10.42 2.33 37.90
C LEU A 362 -10.75 1.08 38.72
N ALA A 363 -10.02 0.00 38.52
CA ALA A 363 -10.17 -1.23 39.29
C ALA A 363 -9.84 -1.04 40.78
N ALA A 364 -8.96 -0.09 41.11
CA ALA A 364 -8.67 0.26 42.50
C ALA A 364 -9.79 1.12 43.15
N LEU A 365 -10.67 1.72 42.34
CA LEU A 365 -11.73 2.62 42.80
C LEU A 365 -13.12 1.98 42.84
N ILE A 366 -13.35 0.93 42.05
CA ILE A 366 -14.68 0.37 41.82
C ILE A 366 -14.60 -1.16 41.84
N ASP A 367 -15.53 -1.84 42.54
CA ASP A 367 -15.63 -3.31 42.59
C ASP A 367 -15.96 -3.97 41.24
N PHE A 368 -16.16 -3.19 40.17
CA PHE A 368 -16.53 -3.65 38.82
C PHE A 368 -15.35 -4.13 37.96
N VAL A 369 -14.27 -4.59 38.61
CA VAL A 369 -12.97 -4.92 38.00
C VAL A 369 -13.07 -6.00 36.91
N GLN A 370 -13.96 -6.98 37.09
CA GLN A 370 -13.98 -8.18 36.24
C GLN A 370 -14.41 -7.89 34.80
N ILE A 371 -15.45 -7.05 34.61
CA ILE A 371 -15.97 -6.74 33.27
C ILE A 371 -14.96 -5.88 32.49
N LEU A 372 -14.34 -4.91 33.15
CA LEU A 372 -13.32 -4.06 32.54
C LEU A 372 -12.07 -4.86 32.13
N THR A 373 -11.63 -5.78 33.01
CA THR A 373 -10.51 -6.69 32.73
C THR A 373 -10.81 -7.59 31.53
N LEU A 374 -12.03 -8.14 31.45
CA LEU A 374 -12.46 -8.95 30.31
C LEU A 374 -12.45 -8.15 29.00
N ALA A 375 -12.98 -6.91 29.02
CA ALA A 375 -13.02 -6.04 27.84
C ALA A 375 -11.61 -5.72 27.31
N ILE A 376 -10.65 -5.49 28.21
CA ILE A 376 -9.25 -5.23 27.86
C ILE A 376 -8.55 -6.49 27.37
N GLY A 377 -8.87 -7.64 27.95
CA GLY A 377 -8.41 -8.93 27.44
C GLY A 377 -8.85 -9.14 25.99
N LEU A 378 -10.12 -8.89 25.68
CA LEU A 378 -10.65 -8.97 24.30
C LEU A 378 -9.99 -7.95 23.36
N LEU A 379 -9.81 -6.71 23.81
CA LEU A 379 -9.12 -5.67 23.03
C LEU A 379 -7.66 -6.07 22.73
N SER A 380 -6.98 -6.68 23.70
CA SER A 380 -5.61 -7.18 23.56
C SER A 380 -5.52 -8.31 22.54
N VAL A 381 -6.47 -9.25 22.56
CA VAL A 381 -6.56 -10.30 21.52
C VAL A 381 -6.77 -9.66 20.14
N GLY A 382 -7.65 -8.67 20.03
CA GLY A 382 -7.87 -7.93 18.77
C GLY A 382 -6.61 -7.23 18.25
N ALA A 383 -5.86 -6.58 19.15
CA ALA A 383 -4.59 -5.92 18.83
C ALA A 383 -3.54 -6.92 18.32
N VAL A 384 -3.44 -8.08 18.98
CA VAL A 384 -2.54 -9.19 18.59
C VAL A 384 -2.93 -9.75 17.21
N LEU A 385 -4.21 -9.96 16.94
CA LEU A 385 -4.69 -10.40 15.61
C LEU A 385 -4.44 -9.35 14.52
N PHE A 386 -4.59 -8.07 14.85
CA PHE A 386 -4.26 -6.99 13.94
C PHE A 386 -2.76 -6.97 13.59
N LEU A 387 -1.88 -7.15 14.58
CA LEU A 387 -0.45 -7.28 14.33
C LEU A 387 -0.13 -8.49 13.44
N ALA A 388 -0.73 -9.65 13.72
CA ALA A 388 -0.57 -10.86 12.91
C ALA A 388 -1.00 -10.65 11.45
N TRP A 389 -2.12 -9.95 11.22
CA TRP A 389 -2.57 -9.56 9.88
C TRP A 389 -1.58 -8.63 9.18
N ARG A 390 -0.99 -7.64 9.87
CA ARG A 390 0.02 -6.76 9.28
C ARG A 390 1.28 -7.51 8.89
N ILE A 391 1.71 -8.47 9.71
CA ILE A 391 2.81 -9.39 9.38
C ILE A 391 2.46 -10.23 8.15
N SER A 392 1.24 -10.78 8.09
CA SER A 392 0.82 -11.61 6.95
C SER A 392 0.84 -10.81 5.64
N VAL A 393 0.37 -9.56 5.65
CA VAL A 393 0.43 -8.62 4.51
C VAL A 393 1.87 -8.26 4.12
N ALA A 394 2.78 -8.15 5.10
CA ALA A 394 4.19 -7.87 4.84
C ALA A 394 4.88 -9.01 4.08
N TYR A 395 4.50 -10.26 4.35
CA TYR A 395 5.12 -11.47 3.76
C TYR A 395 4.28 -12.19 2.70
N ARG A 396 3.07 -11.68 2.40
CA ARG A 396 2.08 -12.29 1.49
C ARG A 396 1.64 -13.68 1.96
N PHE A 397 1.32 -13.76 3.25
CA PHE A 397 0.75 -14.95 3.88
C PHE A 397 -0.75 -14.81 4.14
N ASP A 398 -1.42 -15.94 4.31
CA ASP A 398 -2.71 -16.00 4.99
C ASP A 398 -2.56 -15.62 6.47
N ILE A 399 -3.64 -15.13 7.07
CA ILE A 399 -3.66 -14.66 8.47
C ILE A 399 -3.18 -15.74 9.46
N GLY A 400 -3.50 -17.02 9.21
CA GLY A 400 -3.08 -18.12 10.07
C GLY A 400 -1.56 -18.27 10.16
N ARG A 401 -0.84 -18.12 9.05
CA ARG A 401 0.64 -18.11 9.06
C ARG A 401 1.18 -16.85 9.75
N GLY A 402 0.48 -15.73 9.68
CA GLY A 402 0.78 -14.53 10.47
C GLY A 402 0.76 -14.81 11.98
N CYS A 403 -0.28 -15.49 12.47
CA CYS A 403 -0.36 -15.89 13.88
C CYS A 403 0.76 -16.85 14.28
N VAL A 404 1.04 -17.88 13.47
CA VAL A 404 2.15 -18.83 13.71
C VAL A 404 3.49 -18.10 13.76
N THR A 405 3.71 -17.13 12.86
CA THR A 405 4.94 -16.32 12.84
C THR A 405 5.13 -15.60 14.17
N MET A 406 4.08 -15.01 14.74
CA MET A 406 4.19 -14.33 16.05
C MET A 406 4.52 -15.28 17.18
N ILE A 407 3.87 -16.44 17.27
CA ILE A 407 4.16 -17.43 18.32
C ILE A 407 5.63 -17.85 18.25
N LEU A 408 6.11 -18.19 17.06
CA LEU A 408 7.50 -18.56 16.84
C LEU A 408 8.47 -17.39 17.09
N THR A 409 8.04 -16.16 16.84
CA THR A 409 8.83 -14.96 17.16
C THR A 409 9.00 -14.80 18.67
N VAL A 410 7.95 -15.00 19.46
CA VAL A 410 8.03 -14.95 20.93
C VAL A 410 8.98 -16.02 21.44
N ILE A 411 8.86 -17.25 20.95
CA ILE A 411 9.77 -18.35 21.32
C ILE A 411 11.22 -17.98 20.94
N GLY A 412 11.45 -17.54 19.71
CA GLY A 412 12.78 -17.13 19.24
C GLY A 412 13.37 -15.97 20.04
N TYR A 413 12.55 -15.00 20.44
CA TYR A 413 12.95 -13.88 21.28
C TYR A 413 13.36 -14.34 22.69
N VAL A 414 12.59 -15.24 23.31
CA VAL A 414 12.93 -15.83 24.62
C VAL A 414 14.23 -16.62 24.54
N CYS A 415 14.41 -17.45 23.51
CA CYS A 415 15.65 -18.20 23.30
C CYS A 415 16.86 -17.27 23.09
N LEU A 416 16.71 -16.20 22.31
CA LEU A 416 17.75 -15.20 22.09
C LEU A 416 18.14 -14.50 23.40
N GLY A 417 17.15 -14.10 24.21
CA GLY A 417 17.35 -13.50 25.52
C GLY A 417 18.08 -14.44 26.48
N ALA A 418 17.65 -15.71 26.56
CA ALA A 418 18.31 -16.72 27.39
C ALA A 418 19.76 -16.96 26.97
N ALA A 419 20.03 -17.03 25.66
CA ALA A 419 21.39 -17.17 25.14
C ALA A 419 22.27 -15.96 25.48
N LEU A 420 21.72 -14.74 25.37
CA LEU A 420 22.44 -13.52 25.72
C LEU A 420 22.75 -13.44 27.22
N VAL A 421 21.80 -13.80 28.08
CA VAL A 421 22.01 -13.90 29.54
C VAL A 421 23.10 -14.93 29.84
N PHE A 422 23.05 -16.11 29.22
CA PHE A 422 24.07 -17.14 29.39
C PHE A 422 25.47 -16.64 28.99
N ILE A 423 25.59 -15.92 27.86
CA ILE A 423 26.85 -15.31 27.42
C ILE A 423 27.34 -14.27 28.45
N LEU A 424 26.47 -13.42 28.97
CA LEU A 424 26.83 -12.41 29.97
C LEU A 424 27.28 -13.02 31.30
N VAL A 425 26.63 -14.11 31.73
CA VAL A 425 27.05 -14.91 32.89
C VAL A 425 28.43 -15.54 32.64
N ALA A 426 28.65 -16.13 31.46
CA ALA A 426 29.93 -16.72 31.10
C ALA A 426 31.07 -15.69 31.00
N LEU A 427 30.76 -14.44 30.67
CA LEU A 427 31.70 -13.32 30.67
C LEU A 427 31.92 -12.69 32.06
N GLY A 428 31.23 -13.17 33.10
CA GLY A 428 31.41 -12.68 34.47
C GLY A 428 30.81 -11.29 34.73
N VAL A 429 29.79 -10.88 33.98
CA VAL A 429 29.15 -9.57 34.18
C VAL A 429 28.32 -9.61 35.49
N GLY A 430 28.85 -8.95 36.53
CA GLY A 430 28.43 -9.06 37.94
C GLY A 430 26.91 -9.07 38.24
N PRO A 431 26.10 -8.16 37.68
CA PRO A 431 24.65 -8.19 37.89
C PRO A 431 23.98 -9.48 37.42
N PHE A 432 24.46 -10.08 36.33
CA PHE A 432 23.88 -11.30 35.77
C PHE A 432 24.38 -12.55 36.50
N THR A 433 25.60 -12.55 37.03
CA THR A 433 26.09 -13.66 37.85
C THR A 433 25.36 -13.74 39.18
N GLN A 434 25.06 -12.59 39.82
CA GLN A 434 24.21 -12.55 41.02
C GLN A 434 22.78 -13.02 40.72
N LEU A 435 22.21 -12.61 39.59
CA LEU A 435 20.89 -13.05 39.17
C LEU A 435 20.87 -14.56 38.91
N ALA A 436 21.88 -15.12 38.24
CA ALA A 436 21.99 -16.56 38.02
C ALA A 436 22.09 -17.34 39.34
N GLN A 437 22.91 -16.87 40.29
CA GLN A 437 23.02 -17.49 41.62
C GLN A 437 21.70 -17.50 42.40
N ALA A 438 20.83 -16.51 42.17
CA ALA A 438 19.52 -16.45 42.83
C ALA A 438 18.50 -17.47 42.28
N PHE A 439 18.68 -17.95 41.04
CA PHE A 439 17.76 -18.90 40.39
C PHE A 439 18.17 -20.38 40.54
N GLY A 440 19.29 -20.67 41.21
CA GLY A 440 19.83 -22.04 41.38
C GLY A 440 20.51 -22.54 40.13
#